data_AF-A0AA97NZ88-F1
#
_entry.id   AF-A0AA97NZ88-F1
#
_cell.length_a   1.000
_cell.length_b   1.000
_cell.length_c   1.000
_cell.angle_alpha   90.00
_cell.angle_beta   90.00
_cell.angle_gamma   90.00
#
_symmetry.space_group_name_H-M   'P 1'
#
loop_
_entity.id
_entity.type
_entity.pdbx_description
1 polymer ?
#
loop_
_entity_poly.entity_id
_entity_poly.type
_entity_poly.pdbx_seq_one_letter_code
_entity_poly.pdbx_strand_id
1 'polypeptide(L)'
;MLLLTFCYFVPYVDASAPHFVNASSKTLLVETLCAIQVIFNTTVTVAPLNFLWSAGSAPGGAANTTHTQDKDAAPDSLQAMPNHPDTPTLTPQFCFSTLALREFLRLSRSAIDDSITQNLNALQEPAKQQFDPAAVSQRIARPMHRMIEAEKCQSFREKVLFPSWKARSDVISYCAAVATSPDPSDPDAALREAELAKDKERVIDERLDPYSARFYPREARTERLAILLRQERGVENIVRTRTWDIIKGRCPEDQFETWEDSFNRWQKSMRERPSAGTPSP
;
A
#
# COMPACT_ATOMS: atom_id res chain seq x y z
N MET A 1 -38.71 27.28 5.91
CA MET A 1 -39.05 25.84 6.03
C MET A 1 -37.78 25.11 6.43
N LEU A 2 -37.62 24.88 7.73
CA LEU A 2 -36.67 23.92 8.28
C LEU A 2 -37.22 22.51 8.03
N LEU A 3 -36.39 21.58 7.57
CA LEU A 3 -36.65 20.15 7.78
C LEU A 3 -35.40 19.50 8.36
N LEU A 4 -35.65 18.96 9.55
CA LEU A 4 -34.75 18.39 10.52
C LEU A 4 -34.35 16.97 10.12
N THR A 5 -33.08 16.68 10.38
CA THR A 5 -32.48 15.34 10.44
C THR A 5 -33.08 14.56 11.62
N PHE A 6 -33.63 13.37 11.37
CA PHE A 6 -33.94 12.40 12.43
C PHE A 6 -32.84 11.34 12.49
N CYS A 7 -32.03 11.37 13.55
CA CYS A 7 -31.20 10.25 13.96
C CYS A 7 -32.08 9.29 14.78
N TYR A 8 -32.18 8.03 14.34
CA TYR A 8 -32.73 6.95 15.15
C TYR A 8 -31.71 6.51 16.20
N PHE A 9 -32.10 6.62 17.47
CA PHE A 9 -31.39 6.11 18.64
C PHE A 9 -32.10 4.82 19.07
N VAL A 10 -31.38 3.69 19.11
CA VAL A 10 -31.88 2.43 19.66
C VAL A 10 -31.37 2.32 21.11
N PRO A 11 -32.24 2.29 22.14
CA PRO A 11 -31.81 1.99 23.49
C PRO A 11 -31.80 0.47 23.72
N TYR A 12 -30.64 -0.03 24.16
CA TYR A 12 -30.49 -1.35 24.76
C TYR A 12 -30.98 -1.26 26.22
N VAL A 13 -32.01 -2.05 26.55
CA VAL A 13 -32.56 -2.18 27.91
C VAL A 13 -31.93 -3.42 28.52
N ASP A 14 -31.13 -3.22 29.55
CA ASP A 14 -30.66 -4.29 30.43
C ASP A 14 -31.30 -4.10 31.81
N ALA A 15 -31.93 -5.15 32.30
CA ALA A 15 -32.74 -5.15 33.51
C ALA A 15 -32.42 -6.41 34.30
N SER A 16 -31.57 -6.29 35.32
CA SER A 16 -31.57 -7.13 36.52
C SER A 16 -30.65 -6.51 37.59
N ALA A 17 -31.26 -5.86 38.59
CA ALA A 17 -30.65 -5.59 39.89
C ALA A 17 -31.11 -6.68 40.89
N PRO A 18 -30.46 -6.85 42.06
CA PRO A 18 -30.91 -6.04 43.18
C PRO A 18 -29.80 -5.53 44.15
N HIS A 19 -30.03 -4.28 44.58
CA HIS A 19 -29.82 -3.68 45.91
C HIS A 19 -28.62 -4.09 46.78
N PHE A 20 -27.75 -3.12 47.10
CA PHE A 20 -27.56 -2.66 48.49
C PHE A 20 -26.97 -1.22 48.54
N VAL A 21 -27.32 -0.53 49.61
CA VAL A 21 -27.26 0.92 49.86
C VAL A 21 -25.94 1.31 50.54
N ASN A 22 -25.28 2.41 50.13
CA ASN A 22 -25.18 3.68 50.88
C ASN A 22 -23.92 4.52 50.53
N ALA A 23 -24.15 5.85 50.51
CA ALA A 23 -23.26 6.96 50.85
C ALA A 23 -21.90 7.15 50.13
N SER A 24 -21.78 8.25 49.38
CA SER A 24 -21.12 9.49 49.85
C SER A 24 -20.43 10.25 48.70
N SER A 25 -20.84 11.51 48.55
CA SER A 25 -20.16 12.67 47.97
C SER A 25 -18.72 12.50 47.46
N LYS A 26 -18.47 12.92 46.21
CA LYS A 26 -17.72 14.17 45.90
C LYS A 26 -17.54 14.35 44.40
N THR A 27 -18.00 15.52 43.95
CA THR A 27 -17.62 16.22 42.73
C THR A 27 -16.10 16.40 42.66
N LEU A 28 -15.47 16.07 41.53
CA LEU A 28 -14.21 16.69 41.10
C LEU A 28 -13.97 16.46 39.60
N LEU A 29 -14.12 17.56 38.86
CA LEU A 29 -13.50 17.85 37.58
C LEU A 29 -11.99 17.64 37.66
N VAL A 30 -11.39 16.85 36.76
CA VAL A 30 -10.03 17.10 36.24
C VAL A 30 -9.94 16.55 34.82
N GLU A 31 -9.82 17.44 33.85
CA GLU A 31 -9.29 17.18 32.51
C GLU A 31 -7.84 16.72 32.61
N THR A 32 -7.42 15.70 31.85
CA THR A 32 -5.99 15.48 31.62
C THR A 32 -5.75 14.93 30.23
N LEU A 33 -5.36 15.83 29.34
CA LEU A 33 -4.65 15.58 28.08
C LEU A 33 -3.30 14.93 28.40
N CYS A 34 -3.02 13.77 27.82
CA CYS A 34 -1.67 13.20 27.82
C CYS A 34 -1.08 13.36 26.41
N ALA A 35 -0.34 14.45 26.22
CA ALA A 35 0.56 14.64 25.11
C ALA A 35 1.88 13.92 25.42
N ILE A 36 2.28 12.95 24.60
CA ILE A 36 3.62 12.36 24.65
C ILE A 36 4.45 13.02 23.57
N GLN A 37 5.36 13.88 24.00
CA GLN A 37 6.39 14.53 23.23
C GLN A 37 7.71 13.87 23.63
N VAL A 38 8.27 13.03 22.77
CA VAL A 38 9.62 12.47 22.97
C VAL A 38 10.59 13.22 22.10
N ILE A 39 11.48 13.92 22.79
CA ILE A 39 12.66 14.64 22.32
C ILE A 39 13.76 13.60 22.11
N PHE A 40 14.32 13.50 20.91
CA PHE A 40 15.69 13.02 20.71
C PHE A 40 16.45 14.06 19.88
N ASN A 41 17.33 14.76 20.59
CA ASN A 41 18.28 15.72 20.07
C ASN A 41 19.66 15.05 20.08
N THR A 42 20.17 14.65 18.93
CA THR A 42 21.58 14.26 18.76
C THR A 42 22.13 14.93 17.51
N THR A 43 22.97 15.92 17.77
CA THR A 43 23.76 16.66 16.79
C THR A 43 24.89 15.79 16.24
N VAL A 44 24.89 15.53 14.95
CA VAL A 44 26.09 15.08 14.21
C VAL A 44 26.33 16.06 13.06
N THR A 45 27.39 16.83 13.20
CA THR A 45 27.95 17.73 12.19
C THR A 45 28.99 16.98 11.36
N VAL A 46 28.76 16.79 10.06
CA VAL A 46 29.83 16.50 9.08
C VAL A 46 29.51 17.24 7.77
N ALA A 47 30.56 17.86 7.22
CA ALA A 47 30.58 18.91 6.21
C ALA A 47 30.09 18.54 4.79
N PRO A 48 29.66 19.52 3.98
CA PRO A 48 29.27 19.30 2.60
C PRO A 48 30.49 19.20 1.66
N LEU A 49 30.53 18.10 0.88
CA LEU A 49 31.39 17.98 -0.29
C LEU A 49 30.79 18.80 -1.44
N ASN A 50 31.53 19.83 -1.84
CA ASN A 50 31.26 20.63 -3.03
C ASN A 50 31.45 19.77 -4.30
N PHE A 51 30.36 19.43 -4.98
CA PHE A 51 30.41 18.98 -6.37
C PHE A 51 30.45 20.20 -7.28
N LEU A 52 31.68 20.60 -7.65
CA LEU A 52 31.94 21.56 -8.72
C LEU A 52 31.72 20.88 -10.07
N TRP A 53 30.72 21.36 -10.80
CA TRP A 53 30.50 21.05 -12.20
C TRP A 53 31.44 21.92 -13.04
N SER A 54 32.46 21.32 -13.67
CA SER A 54 33.35 22.03 -14.59
C SER A 54 32.86 21.85 -16.02
N ALA A 55 32.61 22.98 -16.69
CA ALA A 55 32.48 23.05 -18.14
C ALA A 55 33.84 22.78 -18.79
N GLY A 56 33.88 21.94 -19.83
CA GLY A 56 35.05 21.65 -20.64
C GLY A 56 34.69 21.73 -22.12
N SER A 57 35.23 22.73 -22.80
CA SER A 57 35.12 22.96 -24.24
C SER A 57 35.90 21.92 -25.06
N ALA A 58 35.41 21.70 -26.30
CA ALA A 58 35.92 20.79 -27.33
C ALA A 58 37.35 21.10 -27.83
N PRO A 59 37.94 20.22 -28.66
CA PRO A 59 37.85 20.50 -30.11
C PRO A 59 37.67 19.27 -31.02
N GLY A 60 36.96 19.52 -32.14
CA GLY A 60 37.35 19.15 -33.51
C GLY A 60 37.48 17.68 -33.92
N GLY A 61 36.48 17.17 -34.63
CA GLY A 61 36.59 15.94 -35.43
C GLY A 61 35.42 15.80 -36.40
N ALA A 62 35.66 16.15 -37.67
CA ALA A 62 34.69 16.07 -38.76
C ALA A 62 34.40 14.63 -39.20
N ALA A 63 33.14 14.30 -39.54
CA ALA A 63 32.76 13.76 -40.86
C ALA A 63 31.29 13.29 -40.93
N ASN A 64 30.66 13.74 -42.03
CA ASN A 64 29.59 13.17 -42.82
C ASN A 64 28.14 13.07 -42.31
N THR A 65 27.38 14.04 -42.81
CA THR A 65 25.94 14.07 -43.07
C THR A 65 25.52 13.03 -44.11
N THR A 66 24.54 12.19 -43.78
CA THR A 66 23.55 11.72 -44.75
C THR A 66 22.17 12.00 -44.17
N HIS A 67 21.44 12.80 -44.94
CA HIS A 67 20.15 13.38 -44.65
C HIS A 67 19.07 12.43 -45.18
N THR A 68 18.35 11.76 -44.30
CA THR A 68 17.05 11.17 -44.61
C THR A 68 16.03 11.77 -43.66
N GLN A 69 15.19 12.63 -44.22
CA GLN A 69 14.00 13.18 -43.57
C GLN A 69 13.02 12.04 -43.38
N ASP A 70 12.71 11.70 -42.13
CA ASP A 70 11.42 11.13 -41.80
C ASP A 70 10.69 12.04 -40.82
N LYS A 71 9.45 12.33 -41.22
CA LYS A 71 8.50 13.25 -40.61
C LYS A 71 7.89 12.63 -39.36
N ASP A 72 7.64 13.48 -38.38
CA ASP A 72 6.53 13.39 -37.43
C ASP A 72 6.40 12.08 -36.62
N ALA A 73 7.30 11.87 -35.66
CA ALA A 73 7.00 11.05 -34.48
C ALA A 73 7.01 11.96 -33.24
N ALA A 74 5.81 12.28 -32.74
CA ALA A 74 5.64 12.89 -31.43
C ALA A 74 6.36 12.01 -30.37
N PRO A 75 7.07 12.60 -29.39
CA PRO A 75 7.62 11.82 -28.30
C PRO A 75 6.45 11.22 -27.52
N ASP A 76 6.37 9.90 -27.54
CA ASP A 76 5.41 9.09 -26.81
C ASP A 76 5.54 9.37 -25.30
N SER A 77 4.68 10.26 -24.80
CA SER A 77 4.59 10.69 -23.40
C SER A 77 4.18 9.55 -22.43
N LEU A 78 4.11 8.30 -22.89
CA LEU A 78 3.92 7.11 -22.06
C LEU A 78 5.21 6.63 -21.36
N GLN A 79 6.39 7.12 -21.74
CA GLN A 79 7.67 6.68 -21.15
C GLN A 79 8.00 7.28 -19.77
N ALA A 80 7.13 8.12 -19.20
CA ALA A 80 7.28 8.69 -17.86
C ALA A 80 6.29 8.11 -16.83
N MET A 81 5.70 6.93 -17.10
CA MET A 81 4.86 6.26 -16.11
C MET A 81 5.73 5.46 -15.12
N PRO A 82 5.37 5.40 -13.83
CA PRO A 82 6.10 4.61 -12.83
C PRO A 82 6.20 3.17 -13.30
N ASN A 83 7.41 2.67 -13.54
CA ASN A 83 7.62 1.27 -13.88
C ASN A 83 7.26 0.39 -12.69
N HIS A 84 6.45 -0.63 -12.95
CA HIS A 84 6.15 -1.66 -11.96
C HIS A 84 7.45 -2.41 -11.61
N PRO A 85 7.69 -2.75 -10.32
CA PRO A 85 8.69 -3.77 -10.03
C PRO A 85 8.27 -5.06 -10.74
N ASP A 86 9.23 -5.71 -11.39
CA ASP A 86 9.00 -6.96 -12.12
C ASP A 86 8.28 -7.96 -11.21
N THR A 87 7.20 -8.56 -11.72
CA THR A 87 6.44 -9.56 -10.96
C THR A 87 7.34 -10.74 -10.66
N PRO A 88 7.56 -11.09 -9.37
CA PRO A 88 8.45 -12.19 -9.03
C PRO A 88 7.88 -13.50 -9.56
N THR A 89 8.77 -14.41 -9.96
CA THR A 89 8.37 -15.77 -10.30
C THR A 89 7.77 -16.45 -9.06
N LEU A 90 6.47 -16.72 -9.10
CA LEU A 90 5.74 -17.28 -7.97
C LEU A 90 6.17 -18.72 -7.72
N THR A 91 6.87 -18.93 -6.61
CA THR A 91 7.30 -20.25 -6.14
C THR A 91 7.04 -20.37 -4.64
N PRO A 92 6.87 -21.59 -4.09
CA PRO A 92 6.72 -21.75 -2.63
C PRO A 92 7.93 -21.22 -1.86
N GLN A 93 9.13 -21.34 -2.45
CA GLN A 93 10.38 -20.83 -1.87
C GLN A 93 10.36 -19.31 -1.70
N PHE A 94 9.80 -18.58 -2.67
CA PHE A 94 9.60 -17.13 -2.53
C PHE A 94 8.71 -16.80 -1.33
N CYS A 95 7.60 -17.53 -1.12
CA CYS A 95 6.68 -17.28 -0.01
C CYS A 95 7.32 -17.55 1.37
N PHE A 96 8.17 -18.57 1.47
CA PHE A 96 8.87 -18.88 2.72
C PHE A 96 10.05 -17.93 3.00
N SER A 97 10.55 -17.23 1.98
CA SER A 97 11.45 -16.09 2.16
C SER A 97 10.67 -14.85 2.60
N THR A 98 10.32 -14.79 3.89
CA THR A 98 9.49 -13.70 4.45
C THR A 98 10.09 -12.31 4.23
N LEU A 99 11.42 -12.20 4.17
CA LEU A 99 12.12 -10.97 3.82
C LEU A 99 11.84 -10.57 2.36
N ALA A 100 12.03 -11.48 1.40
CA ALA A 100 11.80 -11.19 -0.02
C ALA A 100 10.33 -10.85 -0.29
N LEU A 101 9.41 -11.57 0.35
CA LEU A 101 7.98 -11.29 0.26
C LEU A 101 7.63 -9.87 0.76
N ARG A 102 8.10 -9.50 1.95
CA ARG A 102 7.87 -8.16 2.52
C ARG A 102 8.51 -7.06 1.69
N GLU A 103 9.73 -7.29 1.21
CA GLU A 103 10.45 -6.33 0.37
C GLU A 103 9.75 -6.09 -0.96
N PHE A 104 9.26 -7.15 -1.63
CA PHE A 104 8.45 -7.00 -2.83
C PHE A 104 7.21 -6.13 -2.58
N LEU A 105 6.45 -6.42 -1.52
CA LEU A 105 5.24 -5.67 -1.19
C LEU A 105 5.55 -4.21 -0.84
N ARG A 106 6.62 -3.98 -0.08
CA ARG A 106 7.10 -2.64 0.29
C ARG A 106 7.50 -1.84 -0.94
N LEU A 107 8.32 -2.41 -1.82
CA LEU A 107 8.80 -1.75 -3.03
C LEU A 107 7.65 -1.44 -3.99
N SER A 108 6.74 -2.39 -4.20
CA SER A 108 5.55 -2.19 -5.03
C SER A 108 4.65 -1.06 -4.54
N ARG A 109 4.43 -0.94 -3.22
CA ARG A 109 3.68 0.17 -2.61
C ARG A 109 4.44 1.48 -2.77
N SER A 110 5.74 1.50 -2.52
CA SER A 110 6.56 2.72 -2.63
C SER A 110 6.61 3.30 -4.04
N ALA A 111 6.57 2.44 -5.06
CA ALA A 111 6.64 2.85 -6.45
C ALA A 111 5.37 3.60 -6.91
N ILE A 112 4.20 3.32 -6.32
CA ILE A 112 2.91 3.80 -6.85
C ILE A 112 2.04 4.45 -5.78
N ASP A 113 1.80 3.75 -4.68
CA ASP A 113 0.84 4.15 -3.65
C ASP A 113 1.42 5.26 -2.76
N ASP A 114 2.64 5.09 -2.25
CA ASP A 114 3.29 6.13 -1.41
C ASP A 114 3.60 7.40 -2.21
N SER A 115 3.91 7.22 -3.50
CA SER A 115 4.18 8.30 -4.46
C SER A 115 2.91 8.76 -5.22
N ILE A 116 1.70 8.34 -4.82
CA ILE A 116 0.47 8.58 -5.59
C ILE A 116 0.25 10.06 -5.91
N THR A 117 0.51 10.95 -4.96
CA THR A 117 0.36 12.39 -5.18
C THR A 117 1.33 12.90 -6.23
N GLN A 118 2.56 12.40 -6.25
CA GLN A 118 3.57 12.76 -7.25
C GLN A 118 3.16 12.23 -8.62
N ASN A 119 2.71 10.97 -8.69
CA ASN A 119 2.23 10.33 -9.91
C ASN A 119 1.04 11.10 -10.51
N LEU A 120 0.07 11.49 -9.68
CA LEU A 120 -1.09 12.28 -10.12
C LEU A 120 -0.71 13.71 -10.55
N ASN A 121 0.25 14.34 -9.87
CA ASN A 121 0.76 15.65 -10.28
C ASN A 121 1.49 15.58 -11.63
N ALA A 122 2.19 14.48 -11.94
CA ALA A 122 2.86 14.29 -13.22
C ALA A 122 1.88 14.16 -14.40
N LEU A 123 0.65 13.68 -14.17
CA LEU A 123 -0.41 13.67 -15.20
C LEU A 123 -0.90 15.08 -15.56
N GLN A 124 -0.74 16.02 -14.64
CA GLN A 124 -0.96 17.44 -14.92
C GLN A 124 0.26 17.96 -15.64
N GLU A 125 0.12 18.29 -16.92
CA GLU A 125 1.19 18.89 -17.72
C GLU A 125 1.03 20.42 -17.70
N PRO A 126 1.61 21.15 -16.71
CA PRO A 126 1.58 22.60 -16.74
C PRO A 126 2.34 23.17 -17.95
N ALA A 127 3.28 22.41 -18.53
CA ALA A 127 4.07 22.84 -19.69
C ALA A 127 3.27 23.03 -20.98
N LYS A 128 2.07 22.41 -21.10
CA LYS A 128 1.15 22.67 -22.21
C LYS A 128 0.40 23.99 -22.06
N GLN A 129 0.40 24.59 -20.87
CA GLN A 129 -0.11 25.95 -20.70
C GLN A 129 0.97 26.91 -21.18
N GLN A 130 0.73 27.51 -22.35
CA GLN A 130 1.59 28.54 -22.91
C GLN A 130 1.76 29.67 -21.89
N PHE A 131 3.01 29.98 -21.56
CA PHE A 131 3.32 31.06 -20.63
C PHE A 131 2.85 32.38 -21.24
N ASP A 132 1.84 33.00 -20.64
CA ASP A 132 1.37 34.33 -21.00
C ASP A 132 1.98 35.36 -20.03
N PRO A 133 2.94 36.21 -20.47
CA PRO A 133 3.55 37.24 -19.64
C PRO A 133 2.53 38.24 -19.08
N ALA A 134 1.39 38.45 -19.76
CA ALA A 134 0.36 39.38 -19.31
C ALA A 134 -0.40 38.87 -18.08
N ALA A 135 -0.53 37.54 -17.94
CA ALA A 135 -1.19 36.89 -16.81
C ALA A 135 -0.37 36.94 -15.50
N VAL A 136 0.93 37.25 -15.56
CA VAL A 136 1.80 37.38 -14.37
C VAL A 136 1.42 38.60 -13.51
N SER A 137 0.86 39.63 -14.14
CA SER A 137 0.41 40.86 -13.48
C SER A 137 -0.83 40.67 -12.60
N GLN A 138 -1.62 39.61 -12.86
CA GLN A 138 -2.84 39.32 -12.14
C GLN A 138 -2.55 38.24 -11.09
N ARG A 139 -2.62 38.61 -9.80
CA ARG A 139 -2.67 37.62 -8.71
C ARG A 139 -4.01 36.89 -8.74
N ILE A 140 -4.19 35.97 -9.69
CA ILE A 140 -5.30 35.04 -9.68
C ILE A 140 -4.99 34.01 -8.58
N ALA A 141 -5.88 33.90 -7.59
CA ALA A 141 -5.80 32.84 -6.60
C ALA A 141 -5.80 31.50 -7.36
N ARG A 142 -4.70 30.75 -7.29
CA ARG A 142 -4.63 29.43 -7.92
C ARG A 142 -5.72 28.55 -7.30
N PRO A 143 -6.55 27.86 -8.10
CA PRO A 143 -7.53 26.92 -7.55
C PRO A 143 -6.81 25.89 -6.69
N MET A 144 -7.29 25.70 -5.46
CA MET A 144 -6.60 24.89 -4.44
C MET A 144 -6.50 23.41 -4.82
N HIS A 145 -7.31 22.94 -5.78
CA HIS A 145 -7.16 21.65 -6.45
C HIS A 145 -7.46 21.84 -7.94
N ARG A 146 -6.44 21.72 -8.79
CA ARG A 146 -6.68 21.49 -10.23
C ARG A 146 -7.15 20.05 -10.39
N MET A 147 -8.31 19.86 -11.00
CA MET A 147 -8.78 18.52 -11.37
C MET A 147 -7.94 17.98 -12.53
N ILE A 148 -7.70 16.68 -12.53
CA ILE A 148 -7.02 15.99 -13.63
C ILE A 148 -8.06 15.66 -14.71
N GLU A 149 -7.64 15.65 -15.97
CA GLU A 149 -8.47 15.23 -17.08
C GLU A 149 -8.95 13.77 -16.91
N ALA A 150 -10.24 13.51 -17.17
CA ALA A 150 -10.88 12.22 -16.91
C ALA A 150 -10.15 11.06 -17.62
N GLU A 151 -9.78 11.23 -18.89
CA GLU A 151 -9.08 10.21 -19.68
C GLU A 151 -7.69 9.88 -19.09
N LYS A 152 -6.95 10.88 -18.62
CA LYS A 152 -5.64 10.69 -17.97
C LYS A 152 -5.78 9.92 -16.65
N CYS A 153 -6.80 10.25 -15.87
CA CYS A 153 -7.12 9.51 -14.64
C CYS A 153 -7.53 8.05 -14.92
N GLN A 154 -8.35 7.82 -15.95
CA GLN A 154 -8.78 6.49 -16.33
C GLN A 154 -7.60 5.65 -16.82
N SER A 155 -6.79 6.19 -17.74
CA SER A 155 -5.61 5.50 -18.25
C SER A 155 -4.59 5.18 -17.15
N PHE A 156 -4.33 6.10 -16.22
CA PHE A 156 -3.48 5.83 -15.06
C PHE A 156 -4.01 4.66 -14.22
N ARG A 157 -5.31 4.62 -13.94
CA ARG A 157 -5.88 3.55 -13.12
C ARG A 157 -5.84 2.21 -13.82
N GLU A 158 -6.28 2.14 -15.06
CA GLU A 158 -6.38 0.89 -15.80
C GLU A 158 -5.02 0.32 -16.23
N LYS A 159 -4.05 1.17 -16.53
CA LYS A 159 -2.73 0.76 -17.04
C LYS A 159 -1.63 0.70 -15.99
N VAL A 160 -1.78 1.40 -14.87
CA VAL A 160 -0.74 1.46 -13.82
C VAL A 160 -1.29 0.98 -12.47
N LEU A 161 -2.27 1.68 -11.90
CA LEU A 161 -2.71 1.40 -10.54
C LEU A 161 -3.24 -0.04 -10.36
N PHE A 162 -4.23 -0.41 -11.17
CA PHE A 162 -4.90 -1.69 -11.04
C PHE A 162 -4.01 -2.89 -11.40
N PRO A 163 -3.17 -2.84 -12.46
CA PRO A 163 -2.16 -3.89 -12.68
C PRO A 163 -1.24 -4.10 -11.48
N SER A 164 -0.77 -3.04 -10.83
CA SER A 164 0.06 -3.17 -9.62
C SER A 164 -0.67 -3.81 -8.46
N TRP A 165 -1.90 -3.34 -8.18
CA TRP A 165 -2.74 -3.92 -7.14
C TRP A 165 -3.03 -5.39 -7.41
N LYS A 166 -3.26 -5.76 -8.68
CA LYS A 166 -3.43 -7.14 -9.11
C LYS A 166 -2.19 -7.98 -8.83
N ALA A 167 -1.00 -7.51 -9.22
CA ALA A 167 0.25 -8.21 -8.97
C ALA A 167 0.46 -8.48 -7.47
N ARG A 168 0.22 -7.50 -6.60
CA ARG A 168 0.30 -7.69 -5.15
C ARG A 168 -0.76 -8.66 -4.62
N SER A 169 -1.99 -8.55 -5.10
CA SER A 169 -3.08 -9.49 -4.76
C SER A 169 -2.74 -10.92 -5.15
N ASP A 170 -2.13 -11.13 -6.31
CA ASP A 170 -1.75 -12.46 -6.80
C ASP A 170 -0.67 -13.08 -5.93
N VAL A 171 0.37 -12.32 -5.58
CA VAL A 171 1.42 -12.75 -4.64
C VAL A 171 0.82 -13.15 -3.30
N ILE A 172 -0.01 -12.28 -2.70
CA ILE A 172 -0.65 -12.55 -1.40
C ILE A 172 -1.56 -13.78 -1.49
N SER A 173 -2.31 -13.95 -2.58
CA SER A 173 -3.24 -15.08 -2.75
C SER A 173 -2.50 -16.39 -2.98
N TYR A 174 -1.45 -16.36 -3.80
CA TYR A 174 -0.58 -17.51 -4.04
C TYR A 174 0.10 -17.97 -2.75
N CYS A 175 0.73 -17.05 -2.01
CA CYS A 175 1.38 -17.41 -0.76
C CYS A 175 0.39 -17.86 0.32
N ALA A 176 -0.87 -17.41 0.27
CA ALA A 176 -1.90 -17.93 1.17
C ALA A 176 -2.27 -19.38 0.87
N ALA A 177 -2.32 -19.77 -0.41
CA ALA A 177 -2.50 -21.16 -0.79
C ALA A 177 -1.32 -22.02 -0.31
N VAL A 178 -0.09 -21.53 -0.46
CA VAL A 178 1.14 -22.19 0.05
C VAL A 178 1.08 -22.34 1.57
N ALA A 179 0.65 -21.32 2.31
CA ALA A 179 0.55 -21.35 3.76
C ALA A 179 -0.47 -22.37 4.29
N THR A 180 -1.46 -22.76 3.48
CA THR A 180 -2.44 -23.81 3.83
C THR A 180 -2.04 -25.20 3.35
N SER A 181 -0.98 -25.30 2.54
CA SER A 181 -0.50 -26.59 2.01
C SER A 181 0.50 -27.26 2.96
N PRO A 182 0.58 -28.61 2.97
CA PRO A 182 1.60 -29.31 3.74
C PRO A 182 3.01 -28.93 3.28
N ASP A 183 3.91 -28.69 4.23
CA ASP A 183 5.32 -28.34 3.96
C ASP A 183 6.25 -29.51 4.35
N PRO A 184 6.56 -30.42 3.40
CA PRO A 184 7.46 -31.54 3.68
C PRO A 184 8.92 -31.09 3.86
N SER A 185 9.24 -29.83 3.56
CA SER A 185 10.58 -29.26 3.62
C SER A 185 10.80 -28.36 4.84
N ASP A 186 9.90 -28.41 5.83
CA ASP A 186 10.01 -27.66 7.08
C ASP A 186 11.22 -28.15 7.89
N PRO A 187 12.30 -27.36 8.04
CA PRO A 187 13.49 -27.77 8.78
C PRO A 187 13.23 -27.94 10.28
N ASP A 188 12.21 -27.25 10.80
CA ASP A 188 11.87 -27.26 12.22
C ASP A 188 10.92 -28.41 12.58
N ALA A 189 10.46 -29.21 11.61
CA ALA A 189 9.43 -30.22 11.83
C ALA A 189 9.83 -31.29 12.86
N ALA A 190 11.04 -31.85 12.72
CA ALA A 190 11.54 -32.87 13.64
C ALA A 190 11.81 -32.31 15.04
N LEU A 191 12.32 -31.07 15.13
CA LEU A 191 12.56 -30.41 16.41
C LEU A 191 11.25 -30.14 17.15
N ARG A 192 10.24 -29.64 16.44
CA ARG A 192 8.90 -29.38 16.96
C ARG A 192 8.22 -30.66 17.44
N GLU A 193 8.34 -31.76 16.71
CA GLU A 193 7.81 -33.06 17.14
C GLU A 193 8.50 -33.56 18.43
N ALA A 194 9.82 -33.41 18.53
CA ALA A 194 10.56 -33.75 19.74
C ALA A 194 10.17 -32.87 20.95
N GLU A 195 9.94 -31.56 20.73
CA GLU A 195 9.44 -30.65 21.77
C GLU A 195 8.04 -31.06 22.25
N LEU A 196 7.13 -31.39 21.32
CA LEU A 196 5.78 -31.87 21.63
C LEU A 196 5.81 -33.21 22.38
N ALA A 197 6.73 -34.12 22.03
CA ALA A 197 6.90 -35.39 22.73
C ALA A 197 7.38 -35.17 24.18
N LYS A 198 8.36 -34.30 24.39
CA LYS A 198 8.86 -33.95 25.73
C LYS A 198 7.80 -33.29 26.61
N ASP A 199 6.99 -32.40 26.03
CA ASP A 199 5.91 -31.76 26.79
C ASP A 199 4.82 -32.77 27.20
N LYS A 200 4.51 -33.77 26.34
CA LYS A 200 3.58 -34.85 26.71
C LYS A 200 4.06 -35.70 27.89
N GLU A 201 5.38 -35.83 28.08
CA GLU A 201 5.98 -36.56 29.19
C GLU A 201 6.09 -35.71 30.48
N ARG A 202 5.81 -34.41 30.39
CA ARG A 202 6.02 -33.47 31.50
C ARG A 202 4.89 -33.56 32.53
N VAL A 203 5.25 -33.80 33.79
CA VAL A 203 4.33 -33.75 34.92
C VAL A 203 4.36 -32.34 35.53
N ILE A 204 3.20 -31.68 35.59
CA ILE A 204 3.04 -30.30 36.08
C ILE A 204 2.36 -30.34 37.46
N ASP A 205 3.03 -29.83 38.50
CA ASP A 205 2.41 -29.55 39.80
C ASP A 205 2.02 -28.07 39.87
N GLU A 206 0.77 -27.76 39.53
CA GLU A 206 0.22 -26.41 39.51
C GLU A 206 0.28 -25.71 40.89
N ARG A 207 0.38 -26.48 41.98
CA ARG A 207 0.49 -25.94 43.34
C ARG A 207 1.89 -25.42 43.65
N LEU A 208 2.92 -26.02 43.06
CA LEU A 208 4.31 -25.61 43.26
C LEU A 208 4.70 -24.46 42.32
N ASP A 209 4.20 -24.47 41.09
CA ASP A 209 4.40 -23.39 40.12
C ASP A 209 3.15 -23.20 39.22
N PRO A 210 2.33 -22.17 39.47
CA PRO A 210 1.14 -21.85 38.68
C PRO A 210 1.43 -21.50 37.20
N TYR A 211 2.67 -21.18 36.83
CA TYR A 211 3.04 -20.80 35.46
C TYR A 211 3.69 -21.94 34.67
N SER A 212 4.07 -23.02 35.36
CA SER A 212 4.67 -24.18 34.73
C SER A 212 3.75 -24.86 33.71
N ALA A 213 2.43 -24.71 33.78
CA ALA A 213 1.52 -25.30 32.80
C ALA A 213 1.69 -24.76 31.36
N ARG A 214 2.30 -23.58 31.18
CA ARG A 214 2.37 -22.93 29.86
C ARG A 214 3.49 -23.51 29.00
N PHE A 215 3.14 -24.22 27.93
CA PHE A 215 4.06 -24.67 26.90
C PHE A 215 3.74 -24.02 25.56
N TYR A 216 4.79 -23.58 24.87
CA TYR A 216 4.70 -22.97 23.55
C TYR A 216 5.59 -23.74 22.59
N PRO A 217 5.03 -24.67 21.79
CA PRO A 217 5.80 -25.32 20.76
C PRO A 217 6.24 -24.29 19.72
N ARG A 218 7.35 -24.56 19.05
CA ARG A 218 7.72 -23.78 17.86
C ARG A 218 6.58 -23.83 16.84
N GLU A 219 6.28 -22.69 16.25
CA GLU A 219 5.27 -22.59 15.19
C GLU A 219 5.80 -23.19 13.88
N ALA A 220 4.92 -23.88 13.15
CA ALA A 220 5.23 -24.38 11.82
C ALA A 220 5.57 -23.20 10.88
N ARG A 221 6.47 -23.42 9.91
CA ARG A 221 6.86 -22.38 8.95
C ARG A 221 5.64 -21.85 8.17
N THR A 222 4.70 -22.72 7.84
CA THR A 222 3.42 -22.38 7.18
C THR A 222 2.50 -21.54 8.05
N GLU A 223 2.47 -21.80 9.37
CA GLU A 223 1.68 -21.02 10.34
C GLU A 223 2.23 -19.59 10.48
N ARG A 224 3.55 -19.46 10.61
CA ARG A 224 4.25 -18.16 10.60
C ARG A 224 3.94 -17.37 9.33
N LEU A 225 3.97 -18.04 8.17
CA LEU A 225 3.61 -17.45 6.89
C LEU A 225 2.12 -17.01 6.87
N ALA A 226 1.20 -17.83 7.39
CA ALA A 226 -0.21 -17.50 7.45
C ALA A 226 -0.48 -16.25 8.32
N ILE A 227 0.21 -16.12 9.46
CA ILE A 227 0.14 -14.92 10.31
C ILE A 227 0.60 -13.68 9.53
N LEU A 228 1.75 -13.76 8.87
CA LEU A 228 2.29 -12.67 8.06
C LEU A 228 1.31 -12.25 6.97
N LEU A 229 0.72 -13.20 6.24
CA LEU A 229 -0.20 -12.90 5.14
C LEU A 229 -1.50 -12.25 5.62
N ARG A 230 -2.00 -12.61 6.82
CA ARG A 230 -3.15 -11.91 7.42
C ARG A 230 -2.84 -10.44 7.68
N GLN A 231 -1.63 -10.15 8.18
CA GLN A 231 -1.18 -8.77 8.39
C GLN A 231 -1.04 -8.04 7.06
N GLU A 232 -0.39 -8.64 6.06
CA GLU A 232 -0.20 -8.01 4.74
C GLU A 232 -1.51 -7.74 4.01
N ARG A 233 -2.53 -8.60 4.17
CA ARG A 233 -3.89 -8.33 3.67
C ARG A 233 -4.51 -7.09 4.33
N GLY A 234 -4.35 -6.95 5.64
CA GLY A 234 -4.82 -5.77 6.37
C GLY A 234 -4.12 -4.49 5.92
N VAL A 235 -2.78 -4.54 5.76
CA VAL A 235 -1.99 -3.41 5.24
C VAL A 235 -2.41 -3.07 3.82
N GLU A 236 -2.56 -4.07 2.95
CA GLU A 236 -2.97 -3.85 1.56
C GLU A 236 -4.34 -3.17 1.47
N ASN A 237 -5.28 -3.56 2.33
CA ASN A 237 -6.60 -2.90 2.40
C ASN A 237 -6.46 -1.42 2.76
N ILE A 238 -5.70 -1.11 3.82
CA ILE A 238 -5.45 0.27 4.26
C ILE A 238 -4.80 1.10 3.14
N VAL A 239 -3.80 0.54 2.48
CA VAL A 239 -3.08 1.20 1.37
C VAL A 239 -4.06 1.53 0.25
N ARG A 240 -4.86 0.56 -0.21
CA ARG A 240 -5.83 0.79 -1.29
C ARG A 240 -6.88 1.83 -0.95
N THR A 241 -7.44 1.77 0.25
CA THR A 241 -8.40 2.78 0.72
C THR A 241 -7.79 4.18 0.68
N ARG A 242 -6.58 4.36 1.24
CA ARG A 242 -5.91 5.67 1.28
C ARG A 242 -5.54 6.17 -0.11
N THR A 243 -4.97 5.32 -0.95
CA THR A 243 -4.64 5.67 -2.33
C THR A 243 -5.90 6.09 -3.10
N TRP A 244 -6.99 5.35 -2.91
CA TRP A 244 -8.26 5.66 -3.56
C TRP A 244 -8.88 6.97 -3.10
N ASP A 245 -8.80 7.30 -1.81
CA ASP A 245 -9.28 8.59 -1.30
C ASP A 245 -8.56 9.78 -1.95
N ILE A 246 -7.25 9.65 -2.19
CA ILE A 246 -6.47 10.68 -2.92
C ILE A 246 -6.91 10.77 -4.38
N ILE A 247 -7.16 9.63 -5.04
CA ILE A 247 -7.63 9.58 -6.42
C ILE A 247 -9.00 10.24 -6.56
N LYS A 248 -9.96 9.93 -5.68
CA LYS A 248 -11.30 10.55 -5.67
C LYS A 248 -11.23 12.07 -5.51
N GLY A 249 -10.27 12.57 -4.73
CA GLY A 249 -10.06 14.02 -4.56
C GLY A 249 -9.50 14.75 -5.78
N ARG A 250 -8.92 14.03 -6.76
CA ARG A 250 -8.18 14.61 -7.89
C ARG A 250 -8.78 14.28 -9.25
N CYS A 251 -9.46 13.15 -9.38
CA CYS A 251 -10.09 12.67 -10.60
C CYS A 251 -11.59 13.01 -10.60
N PRO A 252 -12.18 13.40 -11.74
CA PRO A 252 -13.57 13.90 -11.83
C PRO A 252 -14.66 12.82 -11.76
N GLU A 253 -14.35 11.62 -11.27
CA GLU A 253 -15.26 10.48 -11.27
C GLU A 253 -16.17 10.38 -10.05
N ASP A 254 -17.05 9.37 -10.07
CA ASP A 254 -18.06 9.11 -9.04
C ASP A 254 -17.41 9.02 -7.66
N GLN A 255 -17.62 10.09 -6.87
CA GLN A 255 -17.04 10.26 -5.55
C GLN A 255 -17.56 9.21 -4.54
N PHE A 256 -18.65 8.53 -4.87
CA PHE A 256 -19.27 7.51 -4.02
C PHE A 256 -18.77 6.09 -4.30
N GLU A 257 -18.00 5.88 -5.37
CA GLU A 257 -17.52 4.56 -5.72
C GLU A 257 -16.37 4.09 -4.80
N THR A 258 -16.47 2.85 -4.33
CA THR A 258 -15.43 2.20 -3.52
C THR A 258 -14.28 1.69 -4.41
N TRP A 259 -13.08 1.57 -3.84
CA TRP A 259 -11.94 1.06 -4.61
C TRP A 259 -12.18 -0.39 -5.03
N GLU A 260 -12.89 -1.16 -4.19
CA GLU A 260 -13.28 -2.53 -4.43
C GLU A 260 -14.14 -2.65 -5.69
N ASP A 261 -15.16 -1.80 -5.82
CA ASP A 261 -16.08 -1.85 -6.96
C ASP A 261 -15.37 -1.51 -8.26
N SER A 262 -14.58 -0.43 -8.29
CA SER A 262 -13.81 -0.04 -9.48
C SER A 262 -12.79 -1.12 -9.86
N PHE A 263 -12.07 -1.66 -8.89
CA PHE A 263 -11.06 -2.69 -9.12
C PHE A 263 -11.71 -4.00 -9.60
N ASN A 264 -12.81 -4.42 -8.98
CA ASN A 264 -13.55 -5.62 -9.38
C ASN A 264 -14.13 -5.49 -10.78
N ARG A 265 -14.68 -4.31 -11.14
CA ARG A 265 -15.13 -4.02 -12.51
C ARG A 265 -13.98 -4.15 -13.50
N TRP A 266 -12.84 -3.54 -13.20
CA TRP A 266 -11.65 -3.65 -14.06
C TRP A 266 -11.20 -5.11 -14.21
N GLN A 267 -11.15 -5.89 -13.12
CA GLN A 267 -10.80 -7.30 -13.18
C GLN A 267 -11.76 -8.13 -14.04
N LYS A 268 -13.07 -7.86 -13.98
CA LYS A 268 -14.06 -8.53 -14.84
C LYS A 268 -13.82 -8.21 -16.30
N SER A 269 -13.63 -6.93 -16.63
CA SER A 269 -13.34 -6.49 -18.00
C SER A 269 -12.09 -7.15 -18.59
N MET A 270 -11.05 -7.37 -17.77
CA MET A 270 -9.83 -8.06 -18.18
C MET A 270 -10.03 -9.56 -18.43
N ARG A 271 -10.97 -10.22 -17.74
CA ARG A 271 -11.33 -11.64 -17.98
C ARG A 271 -12.18 -11.82 -19.23
N GLU A 272 -13.01 -10.83 -19.54
CA GLU A 272 -13.94 -10.86 -20.67
C GLU A 272 -13.28 -10.47 -21.99
N ARG A 273 -12.10 -9.83 -21.97
CA ARG A 273 -11.32 -9.56 -23.19
C ARG A 273 -10.98 -10.89 -23.89
N PRO A 274 -11.49 -11.14 -25.11
CA PRO A 274 -11.10 -12.33 -25.87
C PRO A 274 -9.59 -12.32 -26.05
N SER A 275 -8.94 -13.45 -25.78
CA SER A 275 -7.53 -13.64 -26.11
C SER A 275 -7.36 -13.52 -27.62
N ALA A 276 -7.02 -12.32 -28.10
CA ALA A 276 -6.65 -12.13 -29.48
C ALA A 276 -5.36 -12.91 -29.75
N GLY A 277 -5.46 -14.01 -30.51
CA GLY A 277 -4.30 -14.67 -31.12
C GLY A 277 -3.92 -16.03 -30.52
N THR A 278 -4.61 -17.07 -30.92
CA THR A 278 -3.94 -18.32 -31.28
C THR A 278 -4.50 -18.75 -32.62
N PRO A 279 -3.75 -18.60 -33.74
CA PRO A 279 -4.13 -19.25 -34.98
C PRO A 279 -4.03 -20.76 -34.73
N SER A 280 -5.15 -21.47 -34.86
CA SER A 280 -5.12 -22.93 -34.93
C SER A 280 -4.35 -23.38 -36.18
N PRO A 281 -3.58 -24.48 -36.09
CA PRO A 281 -2.87 -25.07 -37.23
C PRO A 281 -3.83 -25.60 -38.31
#